data_AF-A0A357YGW3-F1
#
_entry.id   AF-A0A357YGW3-F1
#
_cell.length_a   1.000
_cell.length_b   1.000
_cell.length_c   1.000
_cell.angle_alpha   90.00
_cell.angle_beta   90.00
_cell.angle_gamma   90.00
#
_symmetry.space_group_name_H-M   'P 1'
#
loop_
_entity.id
_entity.type
_entity.pdbx_description
1 polymer ?
#
loop_
_entity_poly.entity_id
_entity_poly.type
_entity_poly.pdbx_seq_one_letter_code
_entity_poly.pdbx_strand_id
1 'polypeptide(L)'
;MSETPLWSRRAFAGTSLLALFTLACDPPALALIPGVTGQQRPATLALYNIHTGEHCTAAYRTPGGKLLPDALGEFDCLLRCHYTGEVHPIDVATLDYLALLDRQLGGGHTFHIISGYRSPR
;
A
#
# COMPACT_ATOMS: atom_id res chain seq x y z
N MET A 1 37.21 -30.52 -15.65
CA MET A 1 37.14 -29.20 -15.01
C MET A 1 36.13 -28.37 -15.78
N SER A 2 34.90 -28.30 -15.26
CA SER A 2 33.76 -27.61 -15.85
C SER A 2 33.46 -26.38 -15.00
N GLU A 3 33.68 -25.19 -15.55
CA GLU A 3 33.28 -23.93 -14.92
C GLU A 3 31.92 -23.51 -15.50
N THR A 4 30.89 -23.43 -14.65
CA THR A 4 29.57 -22.88 -15.01
C THR A 4 29.58 -21.36 -14.76
N PRO A 5 29.24 -20.51 -15.75
CA PRO A 5 29.13 -19.08 -15.50
C PRO A 5 27.84 -18.71 -14.75
N LEU A 6 28.01 -17.92 -13.69
CA LEU A 6 26.99 -17.42 -12.78
C LEU A 6 26.04 -16.43 -13.48
N TRP A 7 24.74 -16.70 -13.41
CA TRP A 7 23.66 -15.87 -13.96
C TRP A 7 23.51 -14.56 -13.16
N SER A 8 23.92 -13.45 -13.76
CA SER A 8 23.91 -12.11 -13.15
C SER A 8 22.65 -11.31 -13.54
N ARG A 9 22.05 -10.68 -12.51
CA ARG A 9 20.70 -10.10 -12.41
C ARG A 9 20.46 -8.81 -13.20
N ARG A 10 20.98 -8.66 -14.42
CA ARG A 10 20.86 -7.39 -15.19
C ARG A 10 20.45 -7.62 -16.63
N ALA A 11 19.25 -8.15 -16.83
CA ALA A 11 18.60 -8.21 -18.13
C ALA A 11 17.23 -7.52 -18.07
N PHE A 12 17.24 -6.20 -17.92
CA PHE A 12 16.06 -5.37 -18.13
C PHE A 12 16.47 -4.03 -18.74
N ALA A 13 17.01 -4.09 -19.95
CA ALA A 13 17.15 -2.92 -20.81
C ALA A 13 17.28 -3.43 -22.25
N GLY A 14 16.19 -3.36 -23.03
CA GLY A 14 16.25 -3.82 -24.40
C GLY A 14 14.97 -3.69 -25.23
N THR A 15 14.17 -2.64 -25.06
CA THR A 15 13.09 -2.26 -25.99
C THR A 15 12.74 -0.79 -25.77
N SER A 16 12.64 0.17 -26.70
CA SER A 16 12.84 0.23 -28.14
C SER A 16 12.82 1.72 -28.56
N LEU A 17 13.64 2.06 -29.57
CA LEU A 17 13.43 3.08 -30.62
C LEU A 17 13.16 4.57 -30.23
N LEU A 18 14.22 5.39 -30.27
CA LEU A 18 14.12 6.84 -30.44
C LEU A 18 13.68 7.17 -31.88
N ALA A 19 12.48 7.72 -32.04
CA ALA A 19 12.07 8.45 -33.24
C ALA A 19 12.06 9.95 -32.91
N LEU A 20 13.04 10.70 -33.41
CA LEU A 20 13.00 12.17 -33.50
C LEU A 20 12.04 12.55 -34.64
N PHE A 21 11.02 13.38 -34.39
CA PHE A 21 10.49 14.30 -35.42
C PHE A 21 9.74 15.50 -34.81
N THR A 22 10.41 16.65 -34.91
CA THR A 22 9.95 18.04 -35.12
C THR A 22 9.01 18.77 -34.14
N LEU A 23 9.51 19.96 -33.76
CA LEU A 23 8.82 21.12 -33.21
C LEU A 23 7.59 21.58 -34.02
N ALA A 24 6.72 22.30 -33.29
CA ALA A 24 5.77 23.32 -33.73
C ALA A 24 4.33 22.87 -34.09
N CYS A 25 3.44 22.90 -33.09
CA CYS A 25 2.20 23.69 -33.09
C CYS A 25 1.51 23.60 -31.71
N ASP A 26 0.65 24.56 -31.38
CA ASP A 26 0.02 24.89 -30.09
C ASP A 26 -0.47 23.73 -29.20
N PRO A 27 -0.57 23.93 -27.86
CA PRO A 27 -1.05 22.90 -26.96
C PRO A 27 -2.58 22.89 -26.86
N PRO A 28 -3.29 21.83 -27.27
CA PRO A 28 -4.56 21.51 -26.67
C PRO A 28 -4.31 20.48 -25.57
N ALA A 29 -4.53 20.93 -24.34
CA ALA A 29 -5.10 20.15 -23.25
C ALA A 29 -4.96 18.62 -23.41
N LEU A 30 -3.84 18.05 -22.98
CA LEU A 30 -3.83 16.64 -22.63
C LEU A 30 -4.84 16.48 -21.50
N ALA A 31 -5.96 15.91 -21.91
CA ALA A 31 -7.11 15.63 -21.09
C ALA A 31 -6.65 15.07 -19.75
N LEU A 32 -6.98 15.81 -18.69
CA LEU A 32 -7.22 15.27 -17.38
C LEU A 32 -7.97 13.94 -17.58
N ILE A 33 -7.31 12.79 -17.39
CA ILE A 33 -7.99 11.50 -17.41
C ILE A 33 -8.98 11.57 -16.24
N PRO A 34 -10.29 11.73 -16.47
CA PRO A 34 -11.27 11.72 -15.40
C PRO A 34 -11.57 10.24 -15.18
N GLY A 35 -10.65 9.55 -14.51
CA GLY A 35 -10.69 8.09 -14.38
C GLY A 35 -10.00 7.54 -13.14
N VAL A 36 -9.24 8.38 -12.40
CA VAL A 36 -8.65 8.00 -11.11
C VAL A 36 -9.02 9.03 -10.03
N THR A 37 -10.23 9.59 -10.10
CA THR A 37 -10.91 10.03 -8.88
C THR A 37 -11.83 8.91 -8.45
N GLY A 38 -11.25 7.73 -8.20
CA GLY A 38 -11.94 6.69 -7.46
C GLY A 38 -12.45 7.37 -6.20
N GLN A 39 -13.77 7.50 -6.07
CA GLN A 39 -14.47 8.08 -4.92
C GLN A 39 -13.66 7.71 -3.67
N GLN A 40 -12.91 8.68 -3.12
CA GLN A 40 -12.06 8.49 -1.96
C GLN A 40 -13.01 8.40 -0.77
N ARG A 41 -13.73 7.28 -0.71
CA ARG A 41 -14.68 7.00 0.35
C ARG A 41 -13.87 6.71 1.60
N PRO A 42 -14.33 7.14 2.78
CA PRO A 42 -13.62 6.91 4.03
C PRO A 42 -13.17 5.44 4.13
N ALA A 43 -11.88 5.28 4.40
CA ALA A 43 -11.23 3.98 4.54
C ALA A 43 -11.10 3.69 6.03
N THR A 44 -12.23 3.27 6.62
CA THR A 44 -12.26 2.76 7.99
C THR A 44 -11.88 1.29 7.95
N LEU A 45 -10.98 0.89 8.84
CA LEU A 45 -10.59 -0.51 9.01
C LEU A 45 -10.78 -0.89 10.48
N ALA A 46 -11.30 -2.10 10.70
CA ALA A 46 -11.34 -2.75 12.00
C ALA A 46 -10.32 -3.88 12.01
N LEU A 47 -9.31 -3.78 12.86
CA LEU A 47 -8.24 -4.78 13.02
C LEU A 47 -8.26 -5.32 14.45
N TYR A 48 -8.07 -6.62 14.60
CA TYR A 48 -7.92 -7.31 15.88
C TYR A 48 -6.63 -8.12 15.87
N ASN A 49 -5.69 -7.86 16.78
CA ASN A 49 -4.48 -8.66 16.90
C ASN A 49 -4.72 -9.80 17.89
N ILE A 50 -4.64 -11.04 17.40
CA ILE A 50 -4.97 -12.22 18.21
C ILE A 50 -3.94 -12.51 19.32
N HIS A 51 -2.72 -12.01 19.18
CA HIS A 51 -1.65 -12.26 20.14
C HIS A 51 -1.61 -11.21 21.26
N THR A 52 -1.96 -9.95 20.97
CA THR A 52 -2.01 -8.88 21.98
C THR A 52 -3.41 -8.68 22.55
N GLY A 53 -4.45 -9.17 21.89
CA GLY A 53 -5.85 -8.96 22.27
C GLY A 53 -6.34 -7.53 21.98
N GLU A 54 -5.54 -6.72 21.29
CA GLU A 54 -5.85 -5.33 20.98
C GLU A 54 -6.77 -5.23 19.76
N HIS A 55 -7.65 -4.24 19.80
CA HIS A 55 -8.57 -3.93 18.73
C HIS A 55 -8.45 -2.45 18.35
N CYS A 56 -8.36 -2.16 17.06
CA CYS A 56 -8.36 -0.80 16.54
C CYS A 56 -9.40 -0.69 15.43
N THR A 57 -10.28 0.31 15.54
CA THR A 57 -11.19 0.68 14.45
C THR A 57 -11.03 2.17 14.18
N ALA A 58 -10.38 2.49 13.07
CA ALA A 58 -10.07 3.87 12.73
C ALA A 58 -10.19 4.12 11.23
N ALA A 59 -10.58 5.35 10.88
CA ALA A 59 -10.39 5.86 9.54
C ALA A 59 -8.97 6.42 9.42
N TYR A 60 -8.14 5.87 8.53
CA TYR A 60 -6.78 6.40 8.30
C TYR A 60 -6.72 7.47 7.21
N ARG A 61 -7.84 7.70 6.50
CA ARG A 61 -7.92 8.64 5.38
C ARG A 61 -9.24 9.39 5.41
N THR A 62 -9.17 10.71 5.23
CA THR A 62 -10.36 11.56 5.09
C THR A 62 -11.02 11.33 3.73
N PRO A 63 -12.30 11.74 3.55
CA PRO A 63 -12.95 11.69 2.24
C PRO A 63 -12.23 12.51 1.15
N GLY A 64 -11.43 13.50 1.55
CA GLY A 64 -10.60 14.32 0.66
C GLY A 64 -9.21 13.70 0.36
N GLY A 65 -8.96 12.47 0.81
CA GLY A 65 -7.72 11.74 0.54
C GLY A 65 -6.56 12.00 1.51
N LYS A 66 -6.72 12.91 2.48
CA LYS A 66 -5.67 13.24 3.46
C LYS A 66 -5.50 12.09 4.46
N LEU A 67 -4.25 11.66 4.66
CA LEU A 67 -3.91 10.68 5.69
C LEU A 67 -4.01 11.27 7.10
N LEU A 68 -4.44 10.45 8.04
CA LEU A 68 -4.61 10.78 9.45
C LEU A 68 -3.46 10.12 10.24
N PRO A 69 -2.42 10.88 10.65
CA PRO A 69 -1.23 10.31 11.28
C PRO A 69 -1.53 9.56 12.57
N ASP A 70 -2.47 10.04 13.37
CA ASP A 70 -2.84 9.42 14.65
C ASP A 70 -3.41 8.01 14.42
N ALA A 71 -4.31 7.85 13.45
CA ALA A 71 -4.86 6.56 13.07
C ALA A 71 -3.82 5.60 12.48
N LEU A 72 -2.87 6.13 11.68
CA LEU A 72 -1.74 5.34 11.19
C LEU A 72 -0.86 4.86 12.35
N GLY A 73 -0.57 5.72 13.32
CA GLY A 73 0.19 5.34 14.51
C GLY A 73 -0.51 4.29 15.37
N GLU A 74 -1.84 4.34 15.48
CA GLU A 74 -2.62 3.29 16.14
C GLU A 74 -2.53 1.95 15.40
N PHE A 75 -2.60 1.95 14.07
CA PHE A 75 -2.40 0.75 13.26
C PHE A 75 -0.97 0.22 13.39
N ASP A 76 0.04 1.07 13.33
CA ASP A 76 1.44 0.68 13.50
C ASP A 76 1.66 0.01 14.87
N CYS A 77 1.08 0.58 15.94
CA CYS A 77 1.12 0.01 17.27
C CYS A 77 0.44 -1.36 17.32
N LEU A 78 -0.79 -1.49 16.80
CA LEU A 78 -1.52 -2.76 16.79
C LEU A 78 -0.78 -3.83 15.99
N LEU A 79 -0.09 -3.43 14.92
CA LEU A 79 0.66 -4.29 14.01
C LEU A 79 2.11 -4.50 14.41
N ARG A 80 2.55 -4.03 15.58
CA ARG A 80 3.91 -4.25 16.09
C ARG A 80 4.25 -5.74 16.17
N CYS A 81 5.54 -6.04 16.16
CA CYS A 81 6.00 -7.39 16.42
C CYS A 81 5.61 -7.81 17.85
N HIS A 82 4.75 -8.80 18.01
CA HIS A 82 4.27 -9.22 19.34
C HIS A 82 5.34 -9.94 20.17
N TYR A 83 6.44 -10.39 19.56
CA TYR A 83 7.56 -11.01 20.26
C TYR A 83 8.51 -9.99 20.88
N THR A 84 8.77 -8.88 20.18
CA THR A 84 9.79 -7.90 20.57
C THR A 84 9.23 -6.53 20.95
N GLY A 85 7.95 -6.27 20.63
CA GLY A 85 7.30 -4.98 20.78
C GLY A 85 7.71 -3.94 19.74
N GLU A 86 8.59 -4.29 18.78
CA GLU A 86 9.08 -3.35 17.76
C GLU A 86 7.94 -2.89 16.84
N VAL A 87 7.71 -1.58 16.84
CA VAL A 87 6.72 -0.91 15.99
C VAL A 87 7.40 -0.52 14.67
N HIS A 88 6.75 -0.83 13.56
CA HIS A 88 7.21 -0.44 12.23
C HIS A 88 6.04 0.16 11.44
N PRO A 89 6.24 1.29 10.74
CA PRO A 89 5.19 1.89 9.92
C PRO A 89 4.65 0.89 8.89
N ILE A 90 3.33 0.74 8.82
CA ILE A 90 2.70 -0.02 7.75
C ILE A 90 2.62 0.82 6.47
N ASP A 91 2.79 0.15 5.34
CA ASP A 91 2.57 0.78 4.04
C ASP A 91 1.08 1.09 3.82
N VAL A 92 0.79 2.34 3.45
CA VAL A 92 -0.56 2.84 3.23
C VAL A 92 -1.27 2.08 2.11
N ALA A 93 -0.54 1.64 1.06
CA ALA A 93 -1.16 0.87 -0.02
C ALA A 93 -1.67 -0.50 0.46
N THR A 94 -1.05 -1.06 1.51
CA THR A 94 -1.53 -2.29 2.15
C THR A 94 -2.87 -2.05 2.86
N LEU A 95 -3.01 -0.93 3.58
CA LEU A 95 -4.28 -0.55 4.20
C LEU A 95 -5.36 -0.28 3.14
N ASP A 96 -5.00 0.39 2.04
CA ASP A 96 -5.91 0.63 0.92
C ASP A 96 -6.40 -0.69 0.29
N TYR A 97 -5.53 -1.71 0.22
CA TYR A 97 -5.91 -3.04 -0.24
C TYR A 97 -6.87 -3.77 0.72
N LEU A 98 -6.61 -3.71 2.03
CA LEU A 98 -7.54 -4.28 3.03
C LEU A 98 -8.91 -3.59 2.99
N ALA A 99 -8.93 -2.26 2.83
CA ALA A 99 -10.17 -1.50 2.72
C ALA A 99 -10.93 -1.86 1.43
N LEU A 100 -10.22 -2.12 0.33
CA LEU A 100 -10.82 -2.63 -0.89
C LEU A 100 -11.43 -4.02 -0.69
N LEU A 101 -10.69 -4.93 -0.05
CA LEU A 101 -11.18 -6.29 0.24
C LEU A 101 -12.43 -6.27 1.12
N ASP A 102 -12.42 -5.50 2.21
CA ASP A 102 -13.58 -5.36 3.10
C ASP A 102 -14.83 -4.93 2.32
N ARG A 103 -14.68 -3.91 1.46
CA ARG A 103 -15.77 -3.41 0.59
C ARG A 103 -16.27 -4.47 -0.38
N GLN A 104 -15.37 -5.24 -0.98
CA GLN A 104 -15.75 -6.33 -1.90
C GLN A 104 -16.51 -7.46 -1.19
N LEU A 105 -16.29 -7.63 0.11
CA LEU A 105 -16.97 -8.61 0.96
C LEU A 105 -18.24 -8.07 1.63
N GLY A 106 -18.67 -6.85 1.31
CA GLY A 106 -19.90 -6.23 1.86
C GLY A 106 -19.66 -5.21 2.98
N GLY A 107 -18.41 -5.04 3.43
CA GLY A 107 -17.97 -4.02 4.37
C GLY A 107 -18.25 -4.33 5.84
N GLY A 108 -17.49 -3.66 6.73
CA GLY A 108 -17.70 -3.73 8.18
C GLY A 108 -17.13 -5.00 8.82
N HIS A 109 -16.26 -5.72 8.13
CA HIS A 109 -15.58 -6.89 8.66
C HIS A 109 -14.40 -6.48 9.55
N THR A 110 -14.12 -7.31 10.55
CA THR A 110 -12.91 -7.17 11.37
C THR A 110 -11.85 -8.14 10.89
N PHE A 111 -10.66 -7.64 10.54
CA PHE A 111 -9.54 -8.48 10.17
C PHE A 111 -8.84 -9.00 11.43
N HIS A 112 -8.79 -10.33 11.57
CA HIS A 112 -8.05 -10.98 12.64
C HIS A 112 -6.59 -11.16 12.22
N ILE A 113 -5.71 -10.38 12.81
CA ILE A 113 -4.30 -10.32 12.50
C ILE A 113 -3.55 -11.34 13.35
N ILE A 114 -2.97 -12.33 12.68
CA ILE A 114 -1.99 -13.26 13.26
C ILE A 114 -0.62 -12.56 13.39
N SER A 115 -0.29 -11.69 12.44
CA SER A 115 0.99 -11.00 12.43
C SER A 115 0.93 -9.71 11.63
N GLY A 116 1.41 -8.62 12.21
CA GLY A 116 1.82 -7.44 11.47
C GLY A 116 3.30 -7.53 11.11
N TYR A 117 4.11 -6.62 11.63
CA TYR A 117 5.55 -6.62 11.48
C TYR A 117 6.23 -7.79 12.22
N ARG A 118 7.31 -8.32 11.62
CA ARG A 118 8.15 -9.36 12.19
C ARG A 118 9.58 -8.83 12.25
N SER A 119 10.07 -8.60 13.46
CA SER A 119 11.44 -8.18 13.68
C SER A 119 12.42 -9.26 13.22
N PRO A 120 13.61 -8.88 12.70
CA PRO A 120 14.63 -9.83 12.24
C PRO A 120 15.41 -10.53 13.36
N ARG A 121 15.14 -10.16 14.62
CA ARG A 121 15.73 -10.78 15.82
C ARG A 121 15.13 -12.14 16.12
#